data_AF-A0AAV4V372-F1
#
_entry.id   AF-A0AAV4V372-F1
#
_cell.length_a   1.000
_cell.length_b   1.000
_cell.length_c   1.000
_cell.angle_alpha   90.00
_cell.angle_beta   90.00
_cell.angle_gamma   90.00
#
_symmetry.space_group_name_H-M   'P 1'
#
loop_
_entity.id
_entity.type
_entity.pdbx_description
1 polymer ?
#
loop_
_entity_poly.entity_id
_entity_poly.type
_entity_poly.pdbx_seq_one_letter_code
_entity_poly.pdbx_strand_id
1 'polypeptide(L)'
;MLQNITEERLALDKQAKDQAEINQLESQKLKFLNVPESKCVTYLIASLPSDVAELIAREPEGEARIYVHVKEILLKRFKLNAG
;
A
#
# COMPACT_ATOMS: atom_id res chain seq x y z
N MET A 1 35.65 27.59 3.73
CA MET A 1 35.67 26.62 2.61
C MET A 1 35.27 25.19 3.02
N LEU A 2 35.52 24.71 4.25
CA LEU A 2 35.16 23.34 4.65
C LEU A 2 33.69 23.11 5.06
N GLN A 3 32.97 24.14 5.51
CA GLN A 3 31.55 24.00 5.95
C GLN A 3 30.61 23.65 4.79
N ASN A 4 30.70 24.34 3.65
CA ASN A 4 29.84 24.11 2.49
C ASN A 4 29.94 22.67 1.94
N ILE A 5 31.14 22.08 1.95
CA ILE A 5 31.36 20.71 1.45
C ILE A 5 30.61 19.67 2.31
N THR A 6 30.45 19.93 3.60
CA THR A 6 29.78 19.00 4.52
C THR A 6 28.26 19.05 4.37
N GLU A 7 27.71 20.25 4.19
CA GLU A 7 26.29 20.47 3.93
C GLU A 7 25.86 19.89 2.57
N GLU A 8 26.69 20.06 1.55
CA GLU A 8 26.46 19.51 0.21
C GLU A 8 26.45 17.98 0.21
N ARG A 9 27.36 17.35 0.97
CA ARG A 9 27.36 15.89 1.18
C ARG A 9 26.14 15.40 1.96
N LEU A 10 25.71 16.13 2.99
CA LEU A 10 24.52 15.79 3.76
C LEU A 10 23.24 15.90 2.91
N ALA A 11 23.16 16.91 2.03
CA ALA A 11 22.06 17.08 1.09
C ALA A 11 22.00 15.95 0.04
N LEU A 12 23.16 15.52 -0.47
CA LEU A 12 23.27 14.38 -1.39
C LEU A 12 22.85 13.07 -0.75
N ASP A 13 23.27 12.79 0.49
CA ASP A 13 22.88 11.58 1.22
C ASP A 13 21.39 11.56 1.54
N LYS A 14 20.82 12.73 1.89
CA LYS A 14 19.37 12.87 2.08
C LYS A 14 18.61 12.62 0.78
N GLN A 15 19.05 13.20 -0.34
CA GLN A 15 18.43 13.00 -1.64
C GLN A 15 18.52 11.54 -2.11
N ALA A 16 19.65 10.87 -1.88
CA ALA A 16 19.82 9.45 -2.22
C ALA A 16 18.88 8.56 -1.39
N LYS A 17 18.67 8.90 -0.12
CA LYS A 17 17.70 8.20 0.75
C LYS A 17 16.27 8.42 0.30
N ASP A 18 15.88 9.67 0.03
CA ASP A 18 14.55 10.03 -0.45
C ASP A 18 14.25 9.32 -1.80
N GLN A 19 15.25 9.21 -2.69
CA GLN A 19 15.12 8.49 -3.96
C GLN A 19 15.02 6.98 -3.78
N ALA A 20 15.77 6.39 -2.84
CA ALA A 20 15.69 4.96 -2.55
C ALA A 20 14.31 4.56 -1.99
N GLU A 21 13.72 5.42 -1.16
CA GLU A 21 12.37 5.24 -0.61
C GLU A 21 11.31 5.32 -1.72
N ILE A 22 11.43 6.27 -2.66
CA ILE A 22 10.57 6.35 -3.85
C ILE A 22 10.66 5.07 -4.68
N ASN A 23 11.88 4.60 -4.99
CA ASN A 23 12.08 3.41 -5.80
C ASN A 23 11.53 2.13 -5.12
N GLN A 24 11.59 2.07 -3.79
CA GLN A 24 11.01 0.98 -3.01
C GLN A 24 9.48 0.99 -3.08
N LEU A 25 8.86 2.16 -2.92
CA LEU A 25 7.42 2.32 -3.04
C LEU A 25 6.93 1.98 -4.45
N GLU A 26 7.65 2.41 -5.50
CA GLU A 26 7.33 2.06 -6.88
C GLU A 26 7.44 0.55 -7.14
N SER A 27 8.51 -0.08 -6.66
CA SER A 27 8.70 -1.53 -6.78
C SER A 27 7.60 -2.32 -6.06
N GLN A 28 7.13 -1.86 -4.90
CA GLN A 28 6.00 -2.45 -4.19
C GLN A 28 4.69 -2.28 -4.99
N LYS A 29 4.43 -1.09 -5.53
CA LYS A 29 3.25 -0.83 -6.38
C LYS A 29 3.24 -1.71 -7.64
N LEU A 30 4.40 -1.92 -8.28
CA LEU A 30 4.54 -2.83 -9.43
C LEU A 30 4.23 -4.29 -9.07
N LYS A 31 4.57 -4.73 -7.86
CA LYS A 31 4.18 -6.08 -7.39
C LYS A 31 2.66 -6.22 -7.34
N PHE A 32 1.93 -5.22 -6.85
CA PHE A 32 0.47 -5.23 -6.83
C PHE A 32 -0.15 -5.13 -8.23
N LEU A 33 0.46 -4.40 -9.17
CA LEU A 33 -0.02 -4.27 -10.56
C LEU A 33 0.03 -5.58 -11.36
N ASN A 34 0.95 -6.50 -11.01
CA ASN A 34 1.07 -7.82 -11.66
C ASN A 34 0.39 -8.96 -10.88
N VAL A 35 -0.26 -8.69 -9.74
CA VAL A 35 -1.05 -9.71 -9.04
C VAL A 35 -2.40 -9.83 -9.75
N PRO A 36 -2.79 -11.04 -10.21
CA PRO A 36 -4.14 -11.27 -10.71
C PRO A 36 -5.17 -10.82 -9.68
N GLU A 37 -6.26 -10.18 -10.12
CA GLU A 37 -7.29 -9.62 -9.23
C GLU A 37 -7.81 -10.67 -8.22
N SER A 38 -7.88 -11.95 -8.63
CA SER A 38 -8.22 -13.10 -7.79
C SER A 38 -7.26 -13.37 -6.63
N LYS A 39 -5.98 -13.03 -6.78
CA LYS A 39 -4.95 -13.13 -5.72
C LYS A 39 -4.84 -11.83 -4.93
N CYS A 40 -5.23 -10.70 -5.51
CA CYS A 40 -5.16 -9.39 -4.88
C CYS A 40 -5.96 -9.36 -3.59
N VAL A 41 -7.19 -9.90 -3.60
CA VAL A 41 -8.05 -9.96 -2.41
C VAL A 41 -7.44 -10.77 -1.27
N THR A 42 -6.78 -11.89 -1.58
CA THR A 42 -6.12 -12.73 -0.56
C THR A 42 -4.98 -11.97 0.13
N TYR A 43 -4.14 -11.28 -0.64
CA TYR A 43 -3.07 -10.44 -0.08
C TYR A 43 -3.62 -9.24 0.69
N LEU A 44 -4.72 -8.66 0.21
CA LEU A 44 -5.37 -7.53 0.86
C LEU A 44 -5.85 -7.95 2.25
N ILE A 45 -6.64 -9.03 2.33
CA ILE A 45 -7.17 -9.55 3.61
C ILE A 45 -6.04 -9.92 4.58
N ALA A 46 -5.00 -10.59 4.10
CA ALA A 46 -3.85 -10.97 4.92
C ALA A 46 -3.06 -9.76 5.49
N SER A 47 -3.19 -8.59 4.88
CA SER A 47 -2.51 -7.36 5.30
C SER A 47 -3.37 -6.47 6.21
N LEU A 48 -4.63 -6.84 6.46
CA LEU A 48 -5.56 -6.04 7.25
C LEU A 48 -5.43 -6.34 8.76
N PRO A 49 -5.71 -5.35 9.62
CA PRO A 49 -5.99 -5.59 11.02
C PRO A 49 -7.13 -6.61 11.21
N SER A 50 -7.07 -7.41 12.28
CA SER A 50 -8.00 -8.52 12.50
C SER A 50 -9.48 -8.08 12.53
N ASP A 51 -9.79 -6.91 13.10
CA ASP A 51 -11.16 -6.38 13.15
C ASP A 51 -11.73 -6.10 11.75
N VAL A 52 -10.88 -5.68 10.81
CA VAL A 52 -11.29 -5.42 9.43
C VAL A 52 -11.38 -6.71 8.62
N ALA A 53 -10.47 -7.66 8.85
CA ALA A 53 -10.53 -8.98 8.23
C ALA A 53 -11.81 -9.75 8.64
N GLU A 54 -12.24 -9.63 9.91
CA GLU A 54 -13.49 -10.21 10.39
C GLU A 54 -14.73 -9.64 9.70
N LEU A 55 -14.73 -8.35 9.34
CA LEU A 55 -15.85 -7.75 8.60
C LEU A 55 -15.99 -8.39 7.22
N ILE A 56 -14.87 -8.62 6.52
CA ILE A 56 -14.87 -9.25 5.20
C ILE A 56 -15.23 -10.74 5.31
N ALA A 57 -14.83 -11.42 6.38
CA ALA A 57 -15.15 -12.83 6.61
C ALA A 57 -16.64 -13.10 6.87
N ARG A 58 -17.42 -12.05 7.19
CA ARG A 58 -18.89 -12.15 7.35
C ARG A 58 -19.63 -12.06 6.02
N GLU A 59 -18.96 -11.62 4.96
CA GLU A 59 -19.53 -11.60 3.62
C GLU A 59 -19.60 -13.03 3.04
N PRO A 60 -20.57 -13.33 2.16
CA PRO A 60 -20.62 -14.60 1.46
C PRO A 60 -19.29 -14.89 0.75
N GLU A 61 -18.84 -16.15 0.73
CA GLU A 61 -17.51 -16.53 0.18
C GLU A 61 -17.28 -16.03 -1.25
N GLY A 62 -18.35 -15.95 -2.07
CA GLY A 62 -18.30 -15.38 -3.40
C GLY A 62 -18.02 -13.88 -3.43
N GLU A 63 -18.60 -13.11 -2.50
CA GLU A 63 -18.48 -11.65 -2.42
C GLU A 63 -17.20 -11.22 -1.70
N ALA A 64 -16.78 -11.97 -0.68
CA ALA A 64 -15.53 -11.77 0.07
C ALA A 64 -14.26 -11.94 -0.79
N ARG A 65 -14.41 -12.48 -2.02
CA ARG A 65 -13.33 -12.68 -3.00
C ARG A 65 -13.39 -11.68 -4.16
N ILE A 66 -14.41 -10.82 -4.22
CA ILE A 66 -14.54 -9.80 -5.27
C ILE A 66 -13.83 -8.54 -4.79
N TYR A 67 -12.81 -8.14 -5.55
CA TYR A 67 -11.98 -7.00 -5.21
C TYR A 67 -12.78 -5.70 -5.07
N VAL A 68 -13.74 -5.45 -5.97
CA VAL A 68 -14.61 -4.26 -5.92
C VAL A 68 -15.42 -4.22 -4.62
N HIS A 69 -16.02 -5.33 -4.21
CA HIS A 69 -16.82 -5.43 -2.98
C HIS A 69 -15.97 -5.20 -1.73
N VAL A 70 -14.84 -5.90 -1.63
CA VAL A 70 -13.90 -5.74 -0.51
C VAL A 70 -13.38 -4.30 -0.44
N LYS A 71 -13.09 -3.68 -1.59
CA LYS A 71 -12.67 -2.28 -1.66
C LYS A 71 -13.74 -1.34 -1.12
N GLU A 72 -15.01 -1.54 -1.45
CA GLU A 72 -16.11 -0.72 -0.93
C GLU A 72 -16.27 -0.82 0.59
N ILE A 73 -16.16 -2.03 1.15
CA ILE A 73 -16.19 -2.26 2.60
C ILE A 73 -15.06 -1.49 3.28
N LEU A 74 -13.85 -1.56 2.73
CA LEU A 74 -12.69 -0.84 3.27
C LEU A 74 -12.89 0.68 3.19
N LEU A 75 -13.34 1.20 2.05
CA LEU A 75 -13.61 2.63 1.89
C LEU A 75 -14.64 3.13 2.91
N LYS A 76 -15.74 2.39 3.09
CA LYS A 76 -16.77 2.71 4.11
C LYS A 76 -16.19 2.67 5.53
N ARG A 77 -15.40 1.66 5.88
CA ARG A 77 -14.81 1.47 7.22
C ARG A 77 -13.85 2.58 7.61
N PHE A 78 -13.04 3.04 6.66
CA PHE A 78 -12.07 4.12 6.86
C PHE A 78 -12.62 5.52 6.55
N LYS A 79 -13.92 5.62 6.21
CA LYS A 79 -14.58 6.88 5.81
C LYS A 79 -13.85 7.58 4.66
N LEU A 80 -13.26 6.80 3.76
CA LEU A 80 -12.57 7.28 2.58
C LEU A 80 -13.60 7.41 1.47
N ASN A 81 -13.67 8.59 0.86
CA ASN A 81 -14.44 8.81 -0.35
C ASN A 81 -13.63 8.33 -1.56
N ALA A 82 -14.26 7.52 -2.42
CA ALA A 82 -13.73 7.24 -3.74
C ALA A 82 -13.89 8.52 -4.57
N GLY A 83 -12.84 9.35 -4.58
CA GLY A 83 -12.70 10.48 -5.51
C GLY A 83 -12.26 10.01 -6.88
#